data_AF-I8USM7-F1
#
_entry.id   AF-I8USM7-F1
#
_cell.length_a   1.000
_cell.length_b   1.000
_cell.length_c   1.000
_cell.angle_alpha   90.00
_cell.angle_beta   90.00
_cell.angle_gamma   90.00
#
_symmetry.space_group_name_H-M   'P 1'
#
loop_
_entity.id
_entity.type
_entity.pdbx_description
1 polymer ?
#
loop_
_entity_poly.entity_id
_entity_poly.type
_entity_poly.pdbx_seq_one_letter_code
_entity_poly.pdbx_strand_id
1 'polypeptide(L)'
;MKRYQLIMALFASFLLLAEGVQARITMPSFFSDGMVLQQKSAVAIWGSSDRKQQKVTVKTSWNAKKYTAVTDESGNWKVKVETPVYGGPYSMEVSDGESVHINNVLIGEVWLCSGQSNMDMRVSGRYGDPVIGSLDAIVTSGNPEVRMFIVGSKMTSEPLTDCEGIWQEASSETVPEFSAAGYFFARKLNQVLKVPVGIIHASYGGSRVEAWMSKEGIEPYKELSDVHNASILYNGMLSPVVGYGIRGCLWYQGEANVDVPDLYTQLFPSLVNDWRKQWGIGEFPFYYAQIAPFNYNKGEGKGQNSAYLREAQAKCLGIVPSSGMIILTDIGDARTIHPMEKETVGNRFAYMALGLTYGKKGFPVTGPLYKSMQIEGNKIAVSFDEVGKGLTTYRQPLTGFEIAGEDRVFHPANAHLGKDAQTVVVSSPEVPHPVAVRYAFKDYVKGCLYNMFGLPVSSFRTDDW
;
A
#
# COMPACT_ATOMS: atom_id res chain seq x y z
N MET A 1 -48.47 40.42 51.88
CA MET A 1 -47.06 40.06 52.15
C MET A 1 -46.78 38.55 52.29
N LYS A 2 -47.76 37.65 52.45
CA LYS A 2 -47.49 36.20 52.65
C LYS A 2 -47.57 35.30 51.40
N ARG A 3 -47.83 35.83 50.21
CA ARG A 3 -47.90 35.05 48.94
C ARG A 3 -46.68 35.16 48.03
N TYR A 4 -45.83 36.17 48.24
CA TYR A 4 -44.63 36.40 47.41
C TYR A 4 -43.37 35.71 47.94
N GLN A 5 -43.34 35.28 49.21
CA GLN A 5 -42.20 34.55 49.78
C GLN A 5 -42.20 33.04 49.44
N LEU A 6 -43.36 32.45 49.11
CA LEU A 6 -43.44 31.04 48.74
C LEU A 6 -43.00 30.76 47.29
N ILE A 7 -43.12 31.76 46.40
CA ILE A 7 -42.76 31.64 44.98
C ILE A 7 -41.24 31.83 44.78
N MET A 8 -40.57 32.64 45.61
CA MET A 8 -39.10 32.73 45.58
C MET A 8 -38.40 31.50 46.17
N ALA A 9 -39.04 30.76 47.08
CA ALA A 9 -38.48 29.52 47.61
C ALA A 9 -38.56 28.34 46.63
N LEU A 10 -39.56 28.32 45.73
CA LEU A 10 -39.69 27.30 44.68
C LEU A 10 -38.80 27.56 43.44
N PHE A 11 -38.40 28.82 43.20
CA PHE A 11 -37.45 29.15 42.13
C PHE A 11 -35.98 28.95 42.53
N ALA A 12 -35.68 28.95 43.83
CA ALA A 12 -34.33 28.67 44.35
C ALA A 12 -33.99 27.16 44.39
N SER A 13 -34.99 26.28 44.36
CA SER A 13 -34.78 24.82 44.36
C SER A 13 -34.61 24.20 42.96
N PHE A 14 -34.77 24.97 41.88
CA PHE A 14 -34.59 24.49 40.50
C PHE A 14 -33.23 24.88 39.86
N LEU A 15 -32.34 25.53 40.64
CA LEU A 15 -31.04 26.03 40.17
C LEU A 15 -29.84 25.16 40.60
N LEU A 16 -30.06 23.96 41.15
CA LEU A 16 -29.00 23.08 41.66
C LEU A 16 -29.02 21.66 41.06
N LEU A 17 -29.56 21.51 39.85
CA LEU A 17 -29.28 20.36 38.99
C LEU A 17 -28.61 20.85 37.70
N ALA A 18 -27.49 21.55 37.85
CA ALA A 18 -26.47 21.44 36.82
C ALA A 18 -25.89 20.04 36.97
N GLU A 19 -26.53 19.05 36.34
CA GLU A 19 -25.84 17.80 36.01
C GLU A 19 -24.56 18.25 35.29
N GLY A 20 -23.41 18.05 35.95
CA GLY A 20 -22.14 18.32 35.33
C GLY A 20 -22.11 17.50 34.06
N VAL A 21 -22.02 18.16 32.91
CA VAL A 21 -21.76 17.49 31.63
C VAL A 21 -20.49 16.68 31.85
N GLN A 22 -20.68 15.36 31.96
CA GLN A 22 -19.62 14.39 32.08
C GLN A 22 -18.83 14.45 30.78
N ALA A 23 -17.57 14.81 30.91
CA ALA A 23 -16.74 15.19 29.78
C ALA A 23 -16.17 13.93 29.16
N ARG A 24 -16.45 13.75 27.87
CA ARG A 24 -16.18 12.49 27.21
C ARG A 24 -14.99 12.61 26.27
N ILE A 25 -13.87 12.03 26.69
CA ILE A 25 -12.78 11.75 25.77
C ILE A 25 -13.26 10.85 24.63
N THR A 26 -12.93 11.25 23.39
CA THR A 26 -13.31 10.53 22.18
C THR A 26 -12.04 10.07 21.47
N MET A 27 -11.95 8.76 21.24
CA MET A 27 -10.85 8.13 20.53
C MET A 27 -11.31 7.80 19.11
N PRO A 28 -10.49 8.05 18.08
CA PRO A 28 -10.71 7.50 16.74
C PRO A 28 -10.88 5.98 16.75
N SER A 29 -11.66 5.44 15.81
CA SER A 29 -12.11 4.05 15.81
C SER A 29 -10.98 3.01 15.73
N PHE A 30 -9.81 3.38 15.20
CA PHE A 30 -8.62 2.52 15.13
C PHE A 30 -7.83 2.43 16.45
N PHE A 31 -8.13 3.29 17.43
CA PHE A 31 -7.68 3.13 18.81
C PHE A 31 -8.73 2.36 19.61
N SER A 32 -8.84 1.07 19.33
CA SER A 32 -9.85 0.17 19.87
C SER A 32 -9.25 -1.17 20.28
N ASP A 33 -10.06 -1.97 20.97
CA ASP A 33 -9.67 -3.30 21.40
C ASP A 33 -9.21 -4.15 20.21
N GLY A 34 -8.13 -4.91 20.39
CA GLY A 34 -7.57 -5.73 19.32
C GLY A 34 -6.56 -5.00 18.42
N MET A 35 -6.26 -3.72 18.66
CA MET A 35 -5.29 -3.00 17.83
C MET A 35 -3.85 -3.56 17.88
N VAL A 36 -3.05 -3.20 16.88
CA VAL A 36 -1.61 -3.48 16.83
C VAL A 36 -0.83 -2.17 16.73
N LEU A 37 0.09 -1.93 17.66
CA LEU A 37 0.99 -0.77 17.64
C LEU A 37 2.38 -1.16 17.09
N GLN A 38 3.00 -0.24 16.35
CA GLN A 38 4.36 -0.43 15.85
C GLN A 38 5.36 -0.56 16.99
N GLN A 39 6.17 -1.63 16.98
CA GLN A 39 7.21 -1.93 17.97
C GLN A 39 8.45 -1.05 17.80
N LYS A 40 9.21 -0.90 18.90
CA LYS A 40 10.48 -0.18 18.96
C LYS A 40 10.39 1.23 18.37
N SER A 41 9.33 1.95 18.76
CA SER A 41 9.03 3.28 18.22
C SER A 41 8.40 4.17 19.29
N ALA A 42 8.33 5.47 18.99
CA ALA A 42 7.55 6.45 19.73
C ALA A 42 6.25 6.72 18.95
N VAL A 43 5.23 5.89 19.16
CA VAL A 43 3.96 5.95 18.42
C VAL A 43 3.09 7.09 18.96
N ALA A 44 2.40 7.79 18.07
CA ALA A 44 1.45 8.81 18.49
C ALA A 44 0.10 8.18 18.88
N ILE A 45 -0.48 8.66 19.98
CA ILE A 45 -1.85 8.40 20.41
C ILE A 45 -2.54 9.76 20.45
N TRP A 46 -3.75 9.85 19.90
CA TRP A 46 -4.50 11.10 19.82
C TRP A 46 -6.00 10.86 19.90
N GLY A 47 -6.72 11.95 20.13
CA GLY A 47 -8.17 12.00 20.15
C GLY A 47 -8.65 13.43 20.42
N SER A 48 -9.89 13.54 20.84
CA SER A 48 -10.50 14.82 21.24
C SER A 48 -11.19 14.71 22.60
N SER A 49 -11.47 15.84 23.20
CA SER A 49 -12.31 16.00 24.39
C SER A 49 -13.18 17.25 24.21
N ASP A 50 -14.35 17.26 24.82
CA ASP A 50 -15.20 18.44 24.92
C ASP A 50 -14.62 19.51 25.87
N ARG A 51 -13.63 19.15 26.69
CA ARG A 51 -12.87 20.08 27.54
C ARG A 51 -11.65 20.65 26.83
N LYS A 52 -11.53 21.98 26.85
CA LYS A 52 -10.38 22.73 26.34
C LYS A 52 -9.33 22.93 27.42
N GLN A 53 -8.05 23.01 27.03
CA GLN A 53 -6.92 23.22 27.96
C GLN A 53 -6.88 22.21 29.11
N GLN A 54 -7.43 21.01 28.89
CA GLN A 54 -7.54 19.94 29.88
C GLN A 54 -6.36 18.99 29.76
N LYS A 55 -5.84 18.56 30.92
CA LYS A 55 -4.79 17.55 30.97
C LYS A 55 -5.35 16.17 30.63
N VAL A 56 -4.83 15.57 29.56
CA VAL A 56 -5.07 14.18 29.19
C VAL A 56 -3.89 13.33 29.64
N THR A 57 -4.17 12.12 30.11
CA THR A 57 -3.18 11.16 30.57
C THR A 57 -3.35 9.85 29.83
N VAL A 58 -2.23 9.25 29.41
CA VAL A 58 -2.20 7.93 28.77
C VAL A 58 -1.33 7.03 29.63
N LYS A 59 -1.86 5.91 30.13
CA LYS A 59 -1.11 4.90 30.89
C LYS A 59 -1.04 3.62 30.07
N THR A 60 0.13 3.01 30.02
CA THR A 60 0.37 1.81 29.20
C THR A 60 0.89 0.66 30.05
N SER A 61 0.29 -0.53 29.91
CA SER A 61 0.61 -1.67 30.78
C SER A 61 1.97 -2.31 30.49
N TRP A 62 2.51 -2.18 29.28
CA TRP A 62 3.80 -2.79 28.89
C TRP A 62 5.03 -2.15 29.55
N ASN A 63 4.92 -0.93 30.07
CA ASN A 63 6.03 -0.26 30.75
C ASN A 63 5.60 0.51 32.03
N ALA A 64 4.33 0.40 32.41
CA ALA A 64 3.71 1.12 33.53
C ALA A 64 3.94 2.63 33.54
N LYS A 65 4.26 3.25 32.38
CA LYS A 65 4.48 4.70 32.27
C LYS A 65 3.16 5.44 32.11
N LYS A 66 3.18 6.68 32.57
CA LYS A 66 2.13 7.68 32.37
C LYS A 66 2.67 8.79 31.49
N TYR A 67 2.01 9.02 30.37
CA TYR A 67 2.27 10.12 29.45
C TYR A 67 1.16 11.18 29.61
N THR A 68 1.45 12.42 29.23
CA THR A 68 0.50 13.52 29.38
C THR A 68 0.50 14.42 28.17
N ALA A 69 -0.68 14.89 27.79
CA ALA A 69 -0.90 15.95 26.82
C ALA A 69 -1.91 16.96 27.39
N VAL A 70 -2.06 18.09 26.70
CA VAL A 70 -3.10 19.08 27.00
C VAL A 70 -3.94 19.26 25.73
N THR A 71 -5.26 19.34 25.88
CA THR A 71 -6.15 19.62 24.76
C THR A 71 -5.96 21.05 24.28
N ASP A 72 -5.95 21.24 22.96
CA ASP A 72 -5.90 22.56 22.35
C ASP A 72 -7.25 23.30 22.45
N GLU A 73 -7.34 24.49 21.85
CA GLU A 73 -8.56 25.31 21.81
C GLU A 73 -9.72 24.66 21.05
N SER A 74 -9.43 23.64 20.26
CA SER A 74 -10.39 22.81 19.52
C SER A 74 -10.70 21.49 20.23
N GLY A 75 -10.10 21.23 21.40
CA GLY A 75 -10.28 20.01 22.18
C GLY A 75 -9.42 18.83 21.72
N ASN A 76 -8.55 19.01 20.72
CA ASN A 76 -7.69 17.92 20.22
C ASN A 76 -6.47 17.75 21.10
N TRP A 77 -6.00 16.52 21.23
CA TRP A 77 -4.76 16.22 21.95
C TRP A 77 -3.99 15.12 21.25
N LYS A 78 -2.66 15.13 21.43
CA LYS A 78 -1.76 14.12 20.87
C LYS A 78 -0.57 13.92 21.80
N VAL A 79 -0.18 12.67 22.03
CA VAL A 79 0.99 12.32 22.84
C VAL A 79 1.77 11.19 22.20
N LYS A 80 3.10 11.19 22.34
CA LYS A 80 3.94 10.07 21.91
C LYS A 80 4.14 9.10 23.07
N VAL A 81 4.05 7.81 22.75
CA VAL A 81 4.16 6.69 23.69
C VAL A 81 5.25 5.75 23.18
N GLU A 82 6.19 5.39 24.07
CA GLU A 82 7.25 4.45 23.74
C GLU A 82 6.73 3.00 23.72
N THR A 83 6.97 2.28 22.63
CA THR A 83 6.64 0.85 22.49
C THR A 83 7.91 -0.01 22.62
N PRO A 84 7.83 -1.14 23.35
CA PRO A 84 8.92 -2.10 23.47
C PRO A 84 9.11 -2.88 22.17
N VAL A 85 9.98 -3.89 22.24
CA VAL A 85 9.92 -5.03 21.31
C VAL A 85 8.53 -5.69 21.36
N TYR A 86 8.16 -6.39 20.29
CA TYR A 86 6.86 -7.04 20.13
C TYR A 86 6.38 -7.84 21.36
N GLY A 87 5.06 -7.95 21.51
CA GLY A 87 4.42 -8.72 22.58
C GLY A 87 2.96 -8.32 22.80
N GLY A 88 2.40 -8.78 23.92
CA GLY A 88 1.01 -8.57 24.30
C GLY A 88 0.31 -9.90 24.62
N PRO A 89 -1.01 -9.89 24.88
CA PRO A 89 -1.88 -8.71 24.88
C PRO A 89 -1.56 -7.75 26.03
N TYR A 90 -1.54 -6.45 25.72
CA TYR A 90 -1.42 -5.36 26.68
C TYR A 90 -2.73 -4.56 26.76
N SER A 91 -2.71 -3.50 27.57
CA SER A 91 -3.80 -2.54 27.71
C SER A 91 -3.27 -1.12 27.84
N MET A 92 -4.12 -0.16 27.48
CA MET A 92 -3.88 1.27 27.58
C MET A 92 -5.11 1.94 28.20
N GLU A 93 -4.88 2.85 29.15
CA GLU A 93 -5.93 3.70 29.72
C GLU A 93 -5.67 5.14 29.27
N VAL A 94 -6.68 5.79 28.69
CA VAL A 94 -6.65 7.20 28.32
C VAL A 94 -7.66 7.94 29.20
N SER A 95 -7.24 9.03 29.85
CA SER A 95 -8.12 9.77 30.75
C SER A 95 -7.85 11.26 30.80
N ASP A 96 -8.93 12.05 30.72
CA ASP A 96 -8.98 13.50 30.97
C ASP A 96 -9.73 13.86 32.28
N GLY A 97 -10.00 12.86 33.11
CA GLY A 97 -10.92 12.88 34.23
C GLY A 97 -11.91 11.71 34.17
N GLU A 98 -12.30 11.30 32.97
CA GLU A 98 -12.99 10.04 32.67
C GLU A 98 -12.02 9.08 31.96
N SER A 99 -12.19 7.77 32.12
CA SER A 99 -11.25 6.79 31.58
C SER A 99 -11.85 5.98 30.44
N VAL A 100 -11.13 5.90 29.33
CA VAL A 100 -11.34 4.93 28.25
C VAL A 100 -10.24 3.87 28.35
N HIS A 101 -10.65 2.61 28.40
CA HIS A 101 -9.74 1.47 28.42
C HIS A 101 -9.73 0.81 27.05
N ILE A 102 -8.53 0.60 26.51
CA ILE A 102 -8.28 -0.16 25.30
C ILE A 102 -7.51 -1.42 25.69
N ASN A 103 -8.10 -2.58 25.42
CA ASN A 103 -7.60 -3.90 25.79
C ASN A 103 -7.10 -4.67 24.56
N ASN A 104 -6.46 -5.82 24.81
CA ASN A 104 -5.96 -6.68 23.74
C ASN A 104 -5.06 -5.94 22.73
N VAL A 105 -4.17 -5.09 23.22
CA VAL A 105 -3.20 -4.35 22.40
C VAL A 105 -2.00 -5.22 22.12
N LEU A 106 -1.73 -5.54 20.86
CA LEU A 106 -0.47 -6.15 20.45
C LEU A 106 0.54 -5.08 20.08
N ILE A 107 1.81 -5.39 20.29
CA ILE A 107 2.94 -4.58 19.83
C ILE A 107 3.69 -5.46 18.83
N GLY A 108 3.93 -4.94 17.63
CA GLY A 108 4.43 -5.72 16.50
C GLY A 108 4.81 -4.86 15.30
N GLU A 109 4.67 -5.39 14.10
CA GLU A 109 4.88 -4.63 12.86
C GLU A 109 3.54 -4.15 12.31
N VAL A 110 3.44 -2.88 11.95
CA VAL A 110 2.22 -2.30 11.39
C VAL A 110 2.50 -1.80 9.99
N TRP A 111 1.70 -2.21 9.00
CA TRP A 111 1.86 -1.79 7.62
C TRP A 111 0.57 -1.17 7.08
N LEU A 112 0.73 -0.10 6.31
CA LEU A 112 -0.38 0.48 5.53
C LEU A 112 -0.48 -0.28 4.20
N CYS A 113 -1.68 -0.72 3.84
CA CYS A 113 -2.01 -1.28 2.54
C CYS A 113 -2.99 -0.35 1.83
N SER A 114 -2.59 0.25 0.72
CA SER A 114 -3.40 1.23 0.00
C SER A 114 -3.35 1.06 -1.52
N GLY A 115 -4.30 1.71 -2.20
CA GLY A 115 -4.38 1.75 -3.65
C GLY A 115 -5.81 1.57 -4.14
N GLN A 116 -6.00 0.73 -5.16
CA GLN A 116 -7.30 0.51 -5.78
C GLN A 116 -7.79 -0.94 -5.68
N SER A 117 -8.67 -1.36 -6.59
CA SER A 117 -9.38 -2.65 -6.56
C SER A 117 -8.48 -3.87 -6.41
N ASN A 118 -7.24 -3.84 -6.91
CA ASN A 118 -6.30 -4.93 -6.78
C ASN A 118 -5.66 -5.05 -5.38
N MET A 119 -5.54 -3.94 -4.64
CA MET A 119 -5.25 -3.96 -3.19
C MET A 119 -6.51 -4.35 -2.39
N ASP A 120 -7.68 -3.90 -2.85
CA ASP A 120 -8.98 -4.12 -2.22
C ASP A 120 -9.55 -5.55 -2.42
N MET A 121 -8.93 -6.33 -3.31
CA MET A 121 -9.43 -7.68 -3.63
C MET A 121 -9.45 -8.54 -2.38
N ARG A 122 -10.61 -9.11 -2.06
CA ARG A 122 -10.83 -9.92 -0.84
C ARG A 122 -10.23 -11.31 -1.00
N VAL A 123 -9.85 -11.97 0.10
CA VAL A 123 -9.39 -13.37 0.04
C VAL A 123 -10.47 -14.28 -0.54
N SER A 124 -11.75 -14.04 -0.23
CA SER A 124 -12.89 -14.77 -0.83
C SER A 124 -13.12 -14.47 -2.32
N GLY A 125 -12.42 -13.49 -2.89
CA GLY A 125 -12.65 -12.98 -4.23
C GLY A 125 -13.85 -12.03 -4.32
N ARG A 126 -14.27 -11.73 -5.54
CA ARG A 126 -15.48 -10.97 -5.87
C ARG A 126 -16.29 -11.69 -6.93
N TYR A 127 -17.50 -11.18 -7.21
CA TYR A 127 -18.33 -11.73 -8.28
C TYR A 127 -17.57 -11.72 -9.62
N GLY A 128 -17.27 -12.90 -10.16
CA GLY A 128 -16.53 -13.08 -11.41
C GLY A 128 -15.01 -13.05 -11.30
N ASP A 129 -14.45 -12.63 -10.17
CA ASP A 129 -13.00 -12.49 -9.95
C ASP A 129 -12.56 -13.35 -8.73
N PRO A 130 -12.27 -14.65 -8.95
CA PRO A 130 -11.84 -15.53 -7.86
C PRO A 130 -10.39 -15.27 -7.46
N VAL A 131 -10.03 -15.67 -6.24
CA VAL A 131 -8.64 -15.75 -5.78
C VAL A 131 -8.21 -17.21 -5.75
N ILE A 132 -7.15 -17.55 -6.49
CA ILE A 132 -6.59 -18.91 -6.49
C ILE A 132 -6.04 -19.21 -5.09
N GLY A 133 -6.38 -20.39 -4.56
CA GLY A 133 -5.97 -20.81 -3.20
C GLY A 133 -6.82 -20.23 -2.06
N SER A 134 -7.88 -19.46 -2.37
CA SER A 134 -8.76 -18.82 -1.38
C SER A 134 -9.26 -19.77 -0.29
N LEU A 135 -9.81 -20.93 -0.68
CA LEU A 135 -10.39 -21.88 0.28
C LEU A 135 -9.35 -22.36 1.31
N ASP A 136 -8.16 -22.77 0.85
CA ASP A 136 -7.07 -23.21 1.73
C ASP A 136 -6.61 -22.07 2.65
N ALA A 137 -6.48 -20.86 2.10
CA ALA A 137 -6.10 -19.67 2.85
C ALA A 137 -7.10 -19.32 3.97
N ILE A 138 -8.40 -19.56 3.76
CA ILE A 138 -9.48 -19.32 4.72
C ILE A 138 -9.51 -20.42 5.79
N VAL A 139 -9.48 -21.70 5.42
CA VAL A 139 -9.60 -22.79 6.42
C VAL A 139 -8.37 -22.90 7.33
N THR A 140 -7.21 -22.42 6.87
CA THR A 140 -5.95 -22.41 7.64
C THR A 140 -5.64 -21.06 8.31
N SER A 141 -6.58 -20.11 8.29
CA SER A 141 -6.33 -18.71 8.62
C SER A 141 -6.19 -18.35 10.10
N GLY A 142 -6.57 -19.24 11.02
CA GLY A 142 -6.60 -18.95 12.46
C GLY A 142 -5.24 -18.48 12.99
N ASN A 143 -5.11 -17.18 13.25
CA ASN A 143 -3.90 -16.57 13.76
C ASN A 143 -4.19 -15.22 14.44
N PRO A 144 -4.31 -15.16 15.79
CA PRO A 144 -4.62 -13.92 16.50
C PRO A 144 -3.52 -12.87 16.43
N GLU A 145 -2.30 -13.24 16.01
CA GLU A 145 -1.17 -12.31 15.84
C GLU A 145 -1.19 -11.58 14.49
N VAL A 146 -2.04 -11.99 13.55
CA VAL A 146 -2.27 -11.28 12.28
C VAL A 146 -3.61 -10.58 12.38
N ARG A 147 -3.61 -9.25 12.29
CA ARG A 147 -4.81 -8.44 12.43
C ARG A 147 -4.94 -7.41 11.31
N MET A 148 -6.16 -7.11 10.91
CA MET A 148 -6.43 -6.09 9.90
C MET A 148 -7.49 -5.11 10.41
N PHE A 149 -7.22 -3.82 10.26
CA PHE A 149 -8.18 -2.74 10.37
C PHE A 149 -8.54 -2.29 8.95
N ILE A 150 -9.79 -2.50 8.56
CA ILE A 150 -10.29 -2.06 7.25
C ILE A 150 -10.94 -0.69 7.44
N VAL A 151 -10.38 0.32 6.79
CA VAL A 151 -10.91 1.68 6.80
C VAL A 151 -12.19 1.72 5.94
N GLY A 152 -13.28 2.21 6.52
CA GLY A 152 -14.55 2.38 5.85
C GLY A 152 -14.46 3.29 4.62
N SER A 153 -15.10 2.88 3.53
CA SER A 153 -15.10 3.62 2.27
C SER A 153 -15.84 4.95 2.41
N LYS A 154 -15.11 6.06 2.22
CA LYS A 154 -15.67 7.40 2.32
C LYS A 154 -14.94 8.38 1.40
N MET A 155 -15.70 9.18 0.65
CA MET A 155 -15.18 10.26 -0.18
C MET A 155 -15.68 11.60 0.38
N THR A 156 -14.78 12.53 0.64
CA THR A 156 -15.13 13.87 1.17
C THR A 156 -14.20 14.94 0.60
N SER A 157 -14.70 16.17 0.48
CA SER A 157 -13.87 17.31 0.07
C SER A 157 -12.95 17.81 1.18
N GLU A 158 -13.30 17.55 2.45
CA GLU A 158 -12.53 17.97 3.62
C GLU A 158 -11.97 16.76 4.38
N PRO A 159 -10.75 16.87 4.94
CA PRO A 159 -10.14 15.81 5.72
C PRO A 159 -10.99 15.41 6.93
N LEU A 160 -11.18 14.10 7.11
CA LEU A 160 -11.79 13.55 8.31
C LEU A 160 -10.74 13.28 9.38
N THR A 161 -11.17 13.33 10.64
CA THR A 161 -10.35 13.03 11.84
C THR A 161 -10.62 11.64 12.40
N ASP A 162 -11.65 10.95 11.91
CA ASP A 162 -12.03 9.59 12.27
C ASP A 162 -12.63 8.86 11.05
N CYS A 163 -12.68 7.53 11.12
CA CYS A 163 -13.22 6.65 10.09
C CYS A 163 -14.00 5.50 10.72
N GLU A 164 -14.90 4.90 9.95
CA GLU A 164 -15.47 3.59 10.33
C GLU A 164 -14.42 2.49 10.18
N GLY A 165 -14.47 1.49 11.06
CA GLY A 165 -13.62 0.31 10.99
C GLY A 165 -13.45 -0.36 12.35
N ILE A 166 -13.05 -1.62 12.34
CA ILE A 166 -12.72 -2.39 13.54
C ILE A 166 -11.48 -3.24 13.28
N TRP A 167 -10.67 -3.46 14.32
CA TRP A 167 -9.58 -4.43 14.24
C TRP A 167 -10.15 -5.85 14.30
N GLN A 168 -9.76 -6.67 13.33
CA GLN A 168 -10.17 -8.07 13.26
C GLN A 168 -8.94 -8.98 13.31
N GLU A 169 -9.00 -10.00 14.16
CA GLU A 169 -8.03 -11.10 14.18
C GLU A 169 -8.25 -12.01 12.98
N ALA A 170 -7.17 -12.58 12.42
CA ALA A 170 -7.30 -13.53 11.33
C ALA A 170 -7.95 -14.85 11.82
N SER A 171 -9.10 -15.16 11.25
CA SER A 171 -9.84 -16.40 11.46
C SER A 171 -10.59 -16.78 10.19
N SER A 172 -11.16 -18.00 10.14
CA SER A 172 -11.96 -18.44 8.99
C SER A 172 -13.22 -17.60 8.78
N GLU A 173 -13.63 -16.81 9.78
CA GLU A 173 -14.79 -15.92 9.72
C GLU A 173 -14.44 -14.52 9.20
N THR A 174 -13.22 -14.03 9.45
CA THR A 174 -12.79 -12.66 9.12
C THR A 174 -11.94 -12.58 7.87
N VAL A 175 -11.03 -13.55 7.66
CA VAL A 175 -10.12 -13.58 6.51
C VAL A 175 -10.82 -13.55 5.16
N PRO A 176 -12.02 -14.14 4.95
CA PRO A 176 -12.75 -13.97 3.70
C PRO A 176 -12.88 -12.51 3.24
N GLU A 177 -12.97 -11.54 4.17
CA GLU A 177 -13.16 -10.11 3.90
C GLU A 177 -11.86 -9.29 3.85
N PHE A 178 -10.73 -9.85 4.30
CA PHE A 178 -9.46 -9.14 4.30
C PHE A 178 -8.95 -8.88 2.88
N SER A 179 -8.20 -7.79 2.70
CA SER A 179 -7.35 -7.60 1.51
C SER A 179 -6.47 -8.84 1.32
N ALA A 180 -6.59 -9.50 0.17
CA ALA A 180 -5.82 -10.70 -0.13
C ALA A 180 -4.32 -10.40 -0.17
N ALA A 181 -3.92 -9.33 -0.87
CA ALA A 181 -2.51 -8.92 -0.92
C ALA A 181 -1.98 -8.58 0.48
N GLY A 182 -2.73 -7.81 1.27
CA GLY A 182 -2.37 -7.45 2.65
C GLY A 182 -2.31 -8.64 3.59
N TYR A 183 -3.27 -9.57 3.51
CA TYR A 183 -3.33 -10.76 4.34
C TYR A 183 -2.16 -11.71 4.05
N PHE A 184 -1.91 -12.04 2.78
CA PHE A 184 -0.81 -12.95 2.43
C PHE A 184 0.56 -12.33 2.77
N PHE A 185 0.71 -11.01 2.63
CA PHE A 185 1.87 -10.28 3.12
C PHE A 185 2.02 -10.43 4.64
N ALA A 186 0.99 -10.09 5.42
CA ALA A 186 1.04 -10.14 6.88
C ALA A 186 1.30 -11.56 7.41
N ARG A 187 0.63 -12.55 6.83
CA ARG A 187 0.82 -13.98 7.11
C ARG A 187 2.27 -14.38 6.89
N LYS A 188 2.88 -13.97 5.77
CA LYS A 188 4.28 -14.30 5.47
C LYS A 188 5.25 -13.62 6.42
N LEU A 189 5.05 -12.33 6.75
CA LEU A 189 5.89 -11.63 7.73
C LEU A 189 5.78 -12.26 9.11
N ASN A 190 4.57 -12.51 9.62
CA ASN A 190 4.37 -13.16 10.90
C ASN A 190 5.05 -14.55 10.93
N GLN A 191 4.89 -15.35 9.87
CA GLN A 191 5.54 -16.66 9.75
C GLN A 191 7.06 -16.60 9.85
N VAL A 192 7.70 -15.61 9.24
CA VAL A 192 9.16 -15.52 9.08
C VAL A 192 9.84 -14.72 10.20
N LEU A 193 9.17 -13.68 10.70
CA LEU A 193 9.68 -12.81 11.77
C LEU A 193 9.26 -13.31 13.16
N LYS A 194 8.18 -14.10 13.26
CA LYS A 194 7.59 -14.55 14.53
C LYS A 194 7.20 -13.38 15.44
N VAL A 195 6.55 -12.38 14.85
CA VAL A 195 6.05 -11.18 15.53
C VAL A 195 4.61 -10.90 15.10
N PRO A 196 3.77 -10.27 15.94
CA PRO A 196 2.47 -9.77 15.51
C PRO A 196 2.58 -8.81 14.33
N VAL A 197 1.63 -8.91 13.40
CA VAL A 197 1.55 -8.05 12.22
C VAL A 197 0.14 -7.47 12.11
N GLY A 198 0.06 -6.15 12.18
CA GLY A 198 -1.15 -5.38 11.91
C GLY A 198 -1.14 -4.78 10.52
N ILE A 199 -2.27 -4.85 9.82
CA ILE A 199 -2.49 -4.15 8.55
C ILE A 199 -3.54 -3.07 8.75
N ILE A 200 -3.23 -1.84 8.36
CA ILE A 200 -4.24 -0.80 8.13
C ILE A 200 -4.53 -0.82 6.64
N HIS A 201 -5.75 -1.20 6.26
CA HIS A 201 -6.16 -1.34 4.86
C HIS A 201 -7.07 -0.18 4.47
N ALA A 202 -6.61 0.66 3.54
CA ALA A 202 -7.36 1.79 2.98
C ALA A 202 -7.22 1.80 1.47
N SER A 203 -8.19 1.24 0.73
CA SER A 203 -8.15 1.24 -0.74
C SER A 203 -9.53 1.43 -1.32
N TYR A 204 -9.60 1.89 -2.58
CA TYR A 204 -10.86 2.19 -3.23
C TYR A 204 -10.81 1.87 -4.72
N GLY A 205 -11.71 1.01 -5.19
CA GLY A 205 -11.77 0.57 -6.59
C GLY A 205 -11.88 1.72 -7.60
N GLY A 206 -11.13 1.65 -8.70
CA GLY A 206 -11.14 2.66 -9.76
C GLY A 206 -10.49 4.00 -9.39
N SER A 207 -9.86 4.10 -8.22
CA SER A 207 -9.19 5.34 -7.81
C SER A 207 -7.92 5.61 -8.60
N ARG A 208 -7.73 6.89 -8.92
CA ARG A 208 -6.49 7.43 -9.51
C ARG A 208 -5.56 7.92 -8.40
N VAL A 209 -4.27 8.03 -8.70
CA VAL A 209 -3.24 8.42 -7.73
C VAL A 209 -3.53 9.77 -7.06
N GLU A 210 -4.05 10.75 -7.81
CA GLU A 210 -4.38 12.09 -7.33
C GLU A 210 -5.51 12.14 -6.29
N ALA A 211 -6.40 11.15 -6.27
CA ALA A 211 -7.48 11.08 -5.27
C ALA A 211 -6.94 10.79 -3.86
N TRP A 212 -5.72 10.24 -3.79
CA TRP A 212 -5.01 9.82 -2.58
C TRP A 212 -3.94 10.81 -2.12
N MET A 213 -3.81 11.95 -2.78
CA MET A 213 -2.86 13.01 -2.40
C MET A 213 -3.54 14.00 -1.46
N SER A 214 -2.80 14.53 -0.47
CA SER A 214 -3.30 15.67 0.31
C SER A 214 -3.50 16.90 -0.59
N LYS A 215 -4.18 17.91 -0.05
CA LYS A 215 -4.33 19.20 -0.73
C LYS A 215 -2.96 19.79 -1.08
N GLU A 216 -2.00 19.73 -0.16
CA GLU A 216 -0.65 20.23 -0.35
C GLU A 216 0.13 19.42 -1.41
N GLY A 217 -0.06 18.09 -1.42
CA GLY A 217 0.62 17.19 -2.36
C GLY A 217 0.17 17.40 -3.80
N ILE A 218 -1.13 17.65 -4.02
CA ILE A 218 -1.70 17.81 -5.37
C ILE A 218 -1.62 19.26 -5.88
N GLU A 219 -1.43 20.24 -5.00
CA GLU A 219 -1.39 21.67 -5.33
C GLU A 219 -0.59 22.02 -6.60
N PRO A 220 0.62 21.45 -6.86
CA PRO A 220 1.38 21.76 -8.07
C PRO A 220 0.72 21.30 -9.39
N TYR A 221 -0.25 20.40 -9.31
CA TYR A 221 -0.87 19.71 -10.45
C TYR A 221 -2.37 19.99 -10.58
N LYS A 222 -2.97 20.72 -9.63
CA LYS A 222 -4.43 20.86 -9.50
C LYS A 222 -5.14 21.45 -10.73
N GLU A 223 -4.42 22.25 -11.53
CA GLU A 223 -4.95 22.91 -12.72
C GLU A 223 -4.80 22.06 -14.00
N LEU A 224 -4.14 20.89 -13.91
CA LEU A 224 -4.01 19.99 -15.05
C LEU A 224 -5.34 19.32 -15.36
N SER A 225 -5.72 19.29 -16.64
CA SER A 225 -7.00 18.72 -17.07
C SER A 225 -7.17 17.23 -16.73
N ASP A 226 -6.06 16.50 -16.61
CA ASP A 226 -6.05 15.06 -16.35
C ASP A 226 -6.09 14.69 -14.86
N VAL A 227 -6.12 15.70 -13.98
CA VAL A 227 -6.28 15.54 -12.53
C VAL A 227 -7.76 15.60 -12.20
N HIS A 228 -8.29 14.49 -11.68
CA HIS A 228 -9.70 14.35 -11.38
C HIS A 228 -9.91 13.92 -9.93
N ASN A 229 -10.96 14.46 -9.30
CA ASN A 229 -11.38 14.03 -7.96
C ASN A 229 -10.21 14.06 -6.95
N ALA A 230 -9.33 15.04 -7.07
CA ALA A 230 -8.15 15.17 -6.24
C ALA A 230 -8.52 15.17 -4.75
N SER A 231 -7.70 14.49 -3.95
CA SER A 231 -7.78 14.44 -2.49
C SER A 231 -9.03 13.81 -1.87
N ILE A 232 -10.07 13.44 -2.62
CA ILE A 232 -11.33 13.01 -2.00
C ILE A 232 -11.21 11.73 -1.16
N LEU A 233 -10.30 10.82 -1.54
CA LEU A 233 -10.03 9.57 -0.82
C LEU A 233 -8.94 9.75 0.23
N TYR A 234 -7.97 10.64 -0.02
CA TYR A 234 -7.06 11.09 1.04
C TYR A 234 -7.87 11.63 2.22
N ASN A 235 -8.81 12.53 1.95
CA ASN A 235 -9.61 13.20 2.96
C ASN A 235 -10.54 12.24 3.70
N GLY A 236 -11.26 11.41 2.97
CA GLY A 236 -12.30 10.55 3.54
C GLY A 236 -11.78 9.24 4.15
N MET A 237 -10.68 8.69 3.64
CA MET A 237 -10.17 7.38 4.07
C MET A 237 -8.80 7.46 4.72
N LEU A 238 -7.84 8.18 4.13
CA LEU A 238 -6.47 8.12 4.63
C LEU A 238 -6.20 9.07 5.80
N SER A 239 -6.66 10.31 5.71
CA SER A 239 -6.45 11.38 6.70
C SER A 239 -6.75 10.95 8.14
N PRO A 240 -7.84 10.22 8.44
CA PRO A 240 -8.11 9.72 9.79
C PRO A 240 -6.96 8.92 10.41
N VAL A 241 -6.27 8.09 9.61
CA VAL A 241 -5.21 7.19 10.08
C VAL A 241 -3.80 7.77 9.92
N VAL A 242 -3.66 8.96 9.31
CA VAL A 242 -2.36 9.63 9.14
C VAL A 242 -1.72 9.89 10.50
N GLY A 243 -0.47 9.45 10.63
CA GLY A 243 0.31 9.57 11.87
C GLY A 243 0.21 8.36 12.80
N TYR A 244 -0.57 7.33 12.46
CA TYR A 244 -0.54 6.05 13.17
C TYR A 244 0.85 5.43 13.05
N GLY A 245 1.39 4.78 14.08
CA GLY A 245 2.71 4.16 13.98
C GLY A 245 2.72 3.06 12.92
N ILE A 246 3.46 3.24 11.82
CA ILE A 246 3.66 2.23 10.77
C ILE A 246 5.15 1.96 10.54
N ARG A 247 5.48 0.76 10.08
CA ARG A 247 6.79 0.39 9.54
C ARG A 247 6.95 0.83 8.10
N GLY A 248 5.90 0.74 7.29
CA GLY A 248 5.95 1.04 5.86
C GLY A 248 4.59 0.92 5.18
N CYS A 249 4.60 1.11 3.85
CA CYS A 249 3.41 1.10 3.01
C CYS A 249 3.55 0.11 1.85
N LEU A 250 2.45 -0.59 1.55
CA LEU A 250 2.23 -1.35 0.33
C LEU A 250 1.22 -0.61 -0.55
N TRP A 251 1.58 -0.35 -1.80
CA TRP A 251 0.77 0.38 -2.76
C TRP A 251 0.49 -0.46 -4.01
N TYR A 252 -0.77 -0.76 -4.28
CA TYR A 252 -1.16 -1.43 -5.52
C TYR A 252 -2.24 -0.61 -6.23
N GLN A 253 -1.77 0.24 -7.13
CA GLN A 253 -2.58 1.11 -7.97
C GLN A 253 -1.82 1.49 -9.23
N GLY A 254 -2.59 1.77 -10.27
CA GLY A 254 -2.10 2.38 -11.49
C GLY A 254 -3.08 2.19 -12.64
N GLU A 255 -3.92 1.15 -12.58
CA GLU A 255 -4.78 0.76 -13.69
C GLU A 255 -5.76 1.86 -14.12
N ALA A 256 -6.14 2.77 -13.21
CA ALA A 256 -6.97 3.93 -13.50
C ALA A 256 -6.20 5.13 -14.11
N ASN A 257 -4.87 5.09 -14.17
CA ASN A 257 -3.98 6.12 -14.72
C ASN A 257 -3.20 5.64 -15.97
N VAL A 258 -3.61 4.52 -16.60
CA VAL A 258 -2.96 3.97 -17.81
C VAL A 258 -2.96 4.95 -19.00
N ASP A 259 -3.90 5.88 -18.99
CA ASP A 259 -4.09 6.95 -19.97
C ASP A 259 -3.07 8.08 -19.85
N VAL A 260 -2.44 8.25 -18.68
CA VAL A 260 -1.54 9.38 -18.39
C VAL A 260 -0.21 8.93 -17.75
N PRO A 261 0.55 8.03 -18.40
CA PRO A 261 1.77 7.45 -17.82
C PRO A 261 2.85 8.49 -17.50
N ASP A 262 2.98 9.56 -18.29
CA ASP A 262 3.97 10.61 -18.04
C ASP A 262 3.61 11.42 -16.80
N LEU A 263 2.34 11.76 -16.61
CA LEU A 263 1.87 12.45 -15.42
C LEU A 263 2.03 11.56 -14.17
N TYR A 264 1.85 10.25 -14.31
CA TYR A 264 2.08 9.31 -13.21
C TYR A 264 3.51 9.39 -12.63
N THR A 265 4.53 9.60 -13.48
CA THR A 265 5.93 9.78 -13.03
C THR A 265 6.15 11.04 -12.19
N GLN A 266 5.18 11.96 -12.17
CA GLN A 266 5.20 13.17 -11.35
C GLN A 266 4.31 12.99 -10.11
N LEU A 267 3.08 12.52 -10.30
CA LEU A 267 2.10 12.37 -9.24
C LEU A 267 2.50 11.33 -8.20
N PHE A 268 2.99 10.15 -8.61
CA PHE A 268 3.31 9.08 -7.66
C PHE A 268 4.48 9.45 -6.74
N PRO A 269 5.62 9.98 -7.23
CA PRO A 269 6.66 10.49 -6.33
C PRO A 269 6.19 11.64 -5.43
N SER A 270 5.34 12.54 -5.94
CA SER A 270 4.75 13.61 -5.12
C SER A 270 3.89 13.04 -3.99
N LEU A 271 3.04 12.05 -4.28
CA LEU A 271 2.23 11.33 -3.30
C LEU A 271 3.10 10.72 -2.20
N VAL A 272 4.16 10.00 -2.56
CA VAL A 272 5.02 9.34 -1.57
C VAL A 272 5.71 10.38 -0.66
N ASN A 273 6.20 11.47 -1.25
CA ASN A 273 6.82 12.56 -0.49
C ASN A 273 5.82 13.27 0.43
N ASP A 274 4.63 13.56 -0.08
CA ASP A 274 3.53 14.13 0.70
C ASP A 274 3.17 13.22 1.88
N TRP A 275 2.89 11.94 1.64
CA TRP A 275 2.54 11.01 2.72
C TRP A 275 3.61 10.92 3.79
N ARG A 276 4.91 10.88 3.41
CA ARG A 276 6.02 10.90 4.39
C ARG A 276 6.01 12.16 5.25
N LYS A 277 5.70 13.32 4.66
CA LYS A 277 5.55 14.59 5.40
C LYS A 277 4.34 14.55 6.34
N GLN A 278 3.18 14.12 5.83
CA GLN A 278 1.92 14.05 6.60
C GLN A 278 2.05 13.09 7.78
N TRP A 279 2.71 11.94 7.58
CA TRP A 279 2.96 10.96 8.64
C TRP A 279 3.97 11.45 9.68
N GLY A 280 4.97 12.23 9.27
CA GLY A 280 5.95 12.84 10.18
C GLY A 280 6.87 11.84 10.90
N ILE A 281 7.04 10.63 10.34
CA ILE A 281 7.92 9.57 10.91
C ILE A 281 9.19 9.33 10.07
N GLY A 282 9.48 10.23 9.14
CA GLY A 282 10.63 10.14 8.25
C GLY A 282 10.39 9.26 7.02
N GLU A 283 11.47 8.78 6.43
CA GLU A 283 11.45 8.02 5.19
C GLU A 283 11.11 6.55 5.42
N PHE A 284 9.82 6.24 5.63
CA PHE A 284 9.38 4.86 5.75
C PHE A 284 9.43 4.12 4.40
N PRO A 285 9.74 2.81 4.39
CA PRO A 285 9.66 1.95 3.22
C PRO A 285 8.34 2.06 2.45
N PHE A 286 8.44 2.32 1.14
CA PHE A 286 7.28 2.43 0.26
C PHE A 286 7.38 1.41 -0.88
N TYR A 287 6.69 0.28 -0.74
CA TYR A 287 6.73 -0.79 -1.73
C TYR A 287 5.48 -0.77 -2.59
N TYR A 288 5.64 -0.89 -3.90
CA TYR A 288 4.51 -0.82 -4.83
C TYR A 288 4.52 -1.94 -5.88
N ALA A 289 3.37 -2.20 -6.48
CA ALA A 289 3.24 -3.18 -7.56
C ALA A 289 3.31 -2.49 -8.93
N GLN A 290 4.19 -2.99 -9.79
CA GLN A 290 4.01 -2.79 -11.22
C GLN A 290 2.73 -3.50 -11.65
N ILE A 291 1.82 -2.81 -12.33
CA ILE A 291 0.50 -3.38 -12.65
C ILE A 291 0.64 -4.64 -13.51
N ALA A 292 -0.26 -5.59 -13.31
CA ALA A 292 -0.29 -6.82 -14.10
C ALA A 292 -0.77 -6.52 -15.53
N PRO A 293 -0.28 -7.24 -16.55
CA PRO A 293 -0.78 -7.10 -17.92
C PRO A 293 -2.27 -7.45 -18.03
N PHE A 294 -3.03 -6.59 -18.69
CA PHE A 294 -4.45 -6.74 -18.98
C PHE A 294 -4.76 -6.11 -20.34
N ASN A 295 -5.68 -6.70 -21.09
CA ASN A 295 -6.06 -6.17 -22.39
C ASN A 295 -7.13 -5.08 -22.22
N TYR A 296 -6.73 -3.80 -22.30
CA TYR A 296 -7.66 -2.66 -22.20
C TYR A 296 -8.43 -2.41 -23.49
N ASN A 297 -8.03 -3.04 -24.62
CA ASN A 297 -8.59 -2.85 -25.95
C ASN A 297 -8.61 -1.37 -26.40
N LYS A 298 -7.57 -0.61 -26.03
CA LYS A 298 -7.48 0.84 -26.34
C LYS A 298 -6.51 1.19 -27.48
N GLY A 299 -5.63 0.27 -27.87
CA GLY A 299 -4.59 0.49 -28.89
C GLY A 299 -3.18 0.27 -28.34
N GLU A 300 -2.17 0.47 -29.20
CA GLU A 300 -0.76 0.18 -28.86
C GLU A 300 0.05 1.44 -28.48
N GLY A 301 -0.53 2.63 -28.67
CA GLY A 301 0.11 3.92 -28.41
C GLY A 301 0.21 4.28 -26.94
N LYS A 302 0.98 5.33 -26.64
CA LYS A 302 1.08 5.91 -25.29
C LYS A 302 -0.28 6.42 -24.82
N GLY A 303 -0.64 6.14 -23.57
CA GLY A 303 -1.99 6.43 -23.02
C GLY A 303 -3.07 5.44 -23.44
N GLN A 304 -2.74 4.45 -24.27
CA GLN A 304 -3.63 3.36 -24.66
C GLN A 304 -3.09 2.01 -24.20
N ASN A 305 -1.78 1.81 -24.33
CA ASN A 305 -1.04 0.63 -23.93
C ASN A 305 -0.48 0.78 -22.50
N SER A 306 -0.94 -0.07 -21.60
CA SER A 306 -0.55 -0.13 -20.19
C SER A 306 0.94 -0.44 -19.96
N ALA A 307 1.67 -0.92 -20.96
CA ALA A 307 3.13 -1.06 -20.88
C ALA A 307 3.84 0.27 -20.59
N TYR A 308 3.32 1.40 -21.08
CA TYR A 308 3.87 2.72 -20.76
C TYR A 308 3.67 3.10 -19.30
N LEU A 309 2.56 2.68 -18.69
CA LEU A 309 2.38 2.87 -17.25
C LEU A 309 3.32 1.94 -16.45
N ARG A 310 3.51 0.69 -16.88
CA ARG A 310 4.51 -0.20 -16.27
C ARG A 310 5.92 0.36 -16.36
N GLU A 311 6.25 1.00 -17.49
CA GLU A 311 7.51 1.76 -17.65
C GLU A 311 7.57 2.95 -16.68
N ALA A 312 6.50 3.75 -16.56
CA ALA A 312 6.43 4.86 -15.61
C ALA A 312 6.64 4.39 -14.16
N GLN A 313 6.03 3.26 -13.77
CA GLN A 313 6.23 2.63 -12.47
C GLN A 313 7.67 2.15 -12.27
N ALA A 314 8.31 1.59 -13.31
CA ALA A 314 9.72 1.21 -13.24
C ALA A 314 10.64 2.44 -13.09
N LYS A 315 10.38 3.54 -13.81
CA LYS A 315 11.11 4.81 -13.69
C LYS A 315 11.04 5.38 -12.27
N CYS A 316 9.91 5.21 -11.58
CA CYS A 316 9.73 5.69 -10.21
C CYS A 316 10.71 5.06 -9.19
N LEU A 317 11.31 3.90 -9.48
CA LEU A 317 12.36 3.31 -8.63
C LEU A 317 13.58 4.23 -8.50
N GLY A 318 13.91 4.98 -9.57
CA GLY A 318 15.01 5.94 -9.57
C GLY A 318 14.66 7.30 -8.99
N ILE A 319 13.37 7.54 -8.68
CA ILE A 319 12.86 8.84 -8.22
C ILE A 319 12.49 8.78 -6.73
N VAL A 320 11.91 7.67 -6.28
CA VAL A 320 11.39 7.52 -4.91
C VAL A 320 12.43 6.80 -4.03
N PRO A 321 13.03 7.47 -3.03
CA PRO A 321 13.99 6.82 -2.12
C PRO A 321 13.28 5.86 -1.16
N SER A 322 14.02 4.89 -0.60
CA SER A 322 13.51 3.78 0.22
C SER A 322 12.23 3.15 -0.34
N SER A 323 12.24 2.89 -1.64
CA SER A 323 11.15 2.25 -2.35
C SER A 323 11.56 0.90 -2.95
N GLY A 324 10.58 0.18 -3.46
CA GLY A 324 10.79 -1.05 -4.19
C GLY A 324 9.54 -1.41 -4.97
N MET A 325 9.72 -2.14 -6.07
CA MET A 325 8.66 -2.49 -7.00
C MET A 325 8.59 -4.00 -7.18
N ILE A 326 7.45 -4.61 -6.85
CA ILE A 326 7.18 -5.98 -7.24
C ILE A 326 6.69 -6.01 -8.69
N ILE A 327 7.16 -6.99 -9.46
CA ILE A 327 6.84 -7.14 -10.87
C ILE A 327 5.77 -8.20 -11.02
N LEU A 328 4.72 -7.94 -11.82
CA LEU A 328 3.55 -8.81 -11.99
C LEU A 328 3.30 -9.24 -13.45
N THR A 329 4.30 -9.11 -14.33
CA THR A 329 4.21 -9.40 -15.76
C THR A 329 3.80 -10.84 -16.10
N ASP A 330 3.95 -11.78 -15.17
CA ASP A 330 3.68 -13.21 -15.34
C ASP A 330 2.27 -13.65 -14.88
N ILE A 331 1.58 -12.86 -14.05
CA ILE A 331 0.31 -13.24 -13.42
C ILE A 331 -0.91 -12.46 -13.94
N GLY A 332 -0.76 -11.67 -15.00
CA GLY A 332 -1.88 -10.97 -15.66
C GLY A 332 -2.88 -11.93 -16.32
N ASP A 333 -4.06 -11.41 -16.65
CA ASP A 333 -5.10 -12.14 -17.42
C ASP A 333 -5.61 -11.25 -18.57
N ALA A 334 -5.86 -11.83 -19.73
CA ALA A 334 -6.36 -11.08 -20.89
C ALA A 334 -7.82 -10.66 -20.75
N ARG A 335 -8.57 -11.31 -19.85
CA ARG A 335 -10.03 -11.23 -19.73
C ARG A 335 -10.49 -10.51 -18.47
N THR A 336 -9.62 -10.37 -17.48
CA THR A 336 -9.90 -9.60 -16.27
C THR A 336 -8.71 -8.74 -15.88
N ILE A 337 -9.01 -7.51 -15.44
CA ILE A 337 -8.06 -6.56 -14.87
C ILE A 337 -7.59 -6.97 -13.46
N HIS A 338 -8.27 -7.94 -12.85
CA HIS A 338 -8.00 -8.40 -11.50
C HIS A 338 -7.30 -9.78 -11.54
N PRO A 339 -5.94 -9.83 -11.48
CA PRO A 339 -5.23 -11.10 -11.49
C PRO A 339 -5.59 -11.96 -10.29
N MET A 340 -5.86 -13.24 -10.53
CA MET A 340 -6.37 -14.20 -9.53
C MET A 340 -5.30 -14.65 -8.52
N GLU A 341 -4.01 -14.52 -8.85
CA GLU A 341 -2.89 -14.97 -8.02
C GLU A 341 -2.51 -13.95 -6.92
N LYS A 342 -3.44 -13.63 -6.01
CA LYS A 342 -3.20 -12.63 -4.94
C LYS A 342 -2.20 -13.06 -3.88
N GLU A 343 -2.05 -14.36 -3.64
CA GLU A 343 -0.99 -14.87 -2.76
C GLU A 343 0.41 -14.56 -3.32
N THR A 344 0.60 -14.68 -4.64
CA THR A 344 1.85 -14.30 -5.31
C THR A 344 2.17 -12.82 -5.07
N VAL A 345 1.17 -11.93 -5.16
CA VAL A 345 1.33 -10.49 -4.89
C VAL A 345 1.78 -10.24 -3.44
N GLY A 346 1.05 -10.78 -2.46
CA GLY A 346 1.38 -10.60 -1.04
C GLY A 346 2.74 -11.18 -0.66
N ASN A 347 3.09 -12.35 -1.21
CA ASN A 347 4.40 -12.97 -0.99
C ASN A 347 5.54 -12.15 -1.59
N ARG A 348 5.38 -11.58 -2.80
CA ARG A 348 6.39 -10.70 -3.40
C ARG A 348 6.64 -9.45 -2.58
N PHE A 349 5.57 -8.81 -2.06
CA PHE A 349 5.73 -7.71 -1.11
C PHE A 349 6.45 -8.15 0.16
N ALA A 350 6.17 -9.36 0.66
CA ALA A 350 6.82 -9.87 1.85
C ALA A 350 8.32 -10.13 1.62
N TYR A 351 8.71 -10.69 0.48
CA TYR A 351 10.13 -10.86 0.13
C TYR A 351 10.85 -9.51 0.11
N MET A 352 10.20 -8.50 -0.48
CA MET A 352 10.72 -7.14 -0.52
C MET A 352 10.93 -6.55 0.87
N ALA A 353 9.93 -6.61 1.74
CA ALA A 353 10.05 -6.14 3.11
C ALA A 353 11.11 -6.92 3.89
N LEU A 354 11.11 -8.26 3.80
CA LEU A 354 12.08 -9.12 4.50
C LEU A 354 13.52 -8.79 4.11
N GLY A 355 13.79 -8.55 2.83
CA GLY A 355 15.14 -8.22 2.36
C GLY A 355 15.53 -6.76 2.60
N LEU A 356 14.70 -5.81 2.21
CA LEU A 356 15.03 -4.38 2.23
C LEU A 356 14.76 -3.70 3.57
N THR A 357 13.68 -4.07 4.28
CA THR A 357 13.37 -3.48 5.60
C THR A 357 14.03 -4.24 6.74
N TYR A 358 13.97 -5.58 6.71
CA TYR A 358 14.46 -6.42 7.81
C TYR A 358 15.84 -7.04 7.57
N GLY A 359 16.50 -6.72 6.45
CA GLY A 359 17.88 -7.08 6.17
C GLY A 359 18.13 -8.58 6.01
N LYS A 360 17.09 -9.40 5.74
CA LYS A 360 17.28 -10.82 5.45
C LYS A 360 18.00 -10.99 4.11
N LYS A 361 18.90 -11.96 4.04
CA LYS A 361 19.79 -12.19 2.89
C LYS A 361 19.57 -13.59 2.31
N GLY A 362 20.13 -13.83 1.12
CA GLY A 362 20.14 -15.14 0.46
C GLY A 362 19.07 -15.34 -0.61
N PHE A 363 18.27 -14.32 -0.90
CA PHE A 363 17.24 -14.34 -1.94
C PHE A 363 17.11 -12.94 -2.58
N PRO A 364 16.72 -12.84 -3.85
CA PRO A 364 16.39 -11.57 -4.48
C PRO A 364 15.05 -11.04 -3.98
N VAL A 365 14.94 -9.72 -3.90
CA VAL A 365 13.73 -9.03 -3.42
C VAL A 365 12.80 -8.59 -4.55
N THR A 366 13.31 -8.55 -5.78
CA THR A 366 12.55 -8.25 -7.00
C THR A 366 13.12 -9.04 -8.18
N GLY A 367 12.42 -8.98 -9.32
CA GLY A 367 12.86 -9.62 -10.55
C GLY A 367 13.77 -8.72 -11.40
N PRO A 368 14.34 -9.24 -12.49
CA PRO A 368 15.31 -8.50 -13.28
C PRO A 368 14.72 -7.25 -13.95
N LEU A 369 15.52 -6.19 -13.98
CA LEU A 369 15.21 -4.91 -14.62
C LEU A 369 16.16 -4.69 -15.78
N TYR A 370 15.66 -4.15 -16.90
CA TYR A 370 16.51 -3.81 -18.04
C TYR A 370 17.64 -2.87 -17.61
N LYS A 371 18.87 -3.19 -18.04
CA LYS A 371 20.07 -2.41 -17.74
C LYS A 371 20.62 -1.73 -18.99
N SER A 372 20.97 -2.52 -19.99
CA SER A 372 21.57 -2.03 -21.23
C SER A 372 21.44 -3.04 -22.35
N MET A 373 21.58 -2.57 -23.59
CA MET A 373 21.69 -3.40 -24.77
C MET A 373 23.01 -3.17 -25.52
N GLN A 374 23.45 -4.17 -26.26
CA GLN A 374 24.60 -4.12 -27.16
C GLN A 374 24.23 -4.70 -28.52
N ILE A 375 24.51 -3.97 -29.60
CA ILE A 375 24.28 -4.44 -30.97
C ILE A 375 25.49 -5.27 -31.41
N GLU A 376 25.23 -6.48 -31.91
CA GLU A 376 26.21 -7.45 -32.39
C GLU A 376 25.83 -7.94 -33.80
N GLY A 377 26.26 -7.20 -34.82
CA GLY A 377 25.87 -7.47 -36.21
C GLY A 377 24.37 -7.31 -36.41
N ASN A 378 23.66 -8.41 -36.65
CA ASN A 378 22.21 -8.44 -36.84
C ASN A 378 21.44 -8.87 -35.58
N LYS A 379 22.06 -8.79 -34.41
CA LYS A 379 21.47 -9.18 -33.12
C LYS A 379 21.63 -8.08 -32.09
N ILE A 380 20.80 -8.14 -31.05
CA ILE A 380 20.93 -7.30 -29.87
C ILE A 380 21.03 -8.19 -28.64
N ALA A 381 22.11 -8.05 -27.87
CA ALA A 381 22.27 -8.65 -26.55
C ALA A 381 21.75 -7.68 -25.49
N VAL A 382 20.74 -8.10 -24.73
CA VAL A 382 20.12 -7.33 -23.65
C VAL A 382 20.59 -7.87 -22.30
N SER A 383 20.99 -6.98 -21.41
CA SER A 383 21.42 -7.29 -20.04
C SER A 383 20.48 -6.68 -19.01
N PHE A 384 20.51 -7.24 -17.80
CA PHE A 384 19.59 -6.88 -16.73
C PHE A 384 20.33 -6.71 -15.40
N ASP A 385 19.81 -5.84 -14.53
CA ASP A 385 20.12 -5.86 -13.10
C ASP A 385 19.20 -6.88 -12.39
N GLU A 386 19.47 -7.21 -11.12
CA GLU A 386 18.65 -8.11 -10.28
C GLU A 386 18.49 -9.56 -10.83
N VAL A 387 19.44 -10.02 -11.65
CA VAL A 387 19.44 -11.36 -12.26
C VAL A 387 19.82 -12.47 -11.27
N GLY A 388 20.65 -12.14 -10.26
CA GLY A 388 21.16 -13.11 -9.30
C GLY A 388 21.95 -14.24 -9.98
N LYS A 389 21.47 -15.47 -9.88
CA LYS A 389 22.16 -16.67 -10.41
C LYS A 389 21.99 -16.88 -11.93
N GLY A 390 21.18 -16.06 -12.59
CA GLY A 390 20.90 -16.18 -14.02
C GLY A 390 19.41 -16.05 -14.33
N LEU A 391 19.12 -15.98 -15.63
CA LEU A 391 17.81 -15.97 -16.24
C LEU A 391 17.35 -17.40 -16.53
N THR A 392 16.03 -17.60 -16.52
CA THR A 392 15.39 -18.86 -16.89
C THR A 392 14.05 -18.58 -17.55
N THR A 393 13.64 -19.50 -18.42
CA THR A 393 12.30 -19.54 -19.04
C THR A 393 11.47 -20.72 -18.54
N TYR A 394 11.94 -21.42 -17.50
CA TYR A 394 11.40 -22.72 -17.09
C TYR A 394 11.28 -23.73 -18.24
N ARG A 395 12.27 -23.70 -19.16
CA ARG A 395 12.30 -24.52 -20.37
C ARG A 395 11.11 -24.28 -21.31
N GLN A 396 10.44 -23.13 -21.17
CA GLN A 396 9.39 -22.68 -22.08
C GLN A 396 9.98 -21.82 -23.21
N PRO A 397 9.27 -21.69 -24.35
CA PRO A 397 9.64 -20.74 -25.39
C PRO A 397 9.75 -19.31 -24.87
N LEU A 398 10.82 -18.62 -25.26
CA LEU A 398 11.01 -17.21 -24.93
C LEU A 398 10.27 -16.33 -25.93
N THR A 399 9.13 -15.78 -25.52
CA THR A 399 8.20 -15.00 -26.36
C THR A 399 8.07 -13.56 -25.85
N GLY A 400 7.36 -12.72 -26.60
CA GLY A 400 7.08 -11.34 -26.18
C GLY A 400 8.21 -10.34 -26.45
N PHE A 401 9.23 -10.73 -27.22
CA PHE A 401 10.25 -9.83 -27.76
C PHE A 401 9.87 -9.31 -29.14
N GLU A 402 10.08 -8.01 -29.34
CA GLU A 402 9.98 -7.33 -30.63
C GLU A 402 11.27 -6.55 -30.88
N ILE A 403 11.66 -6.43 -32.14
CA ILE A 403 12.91 -5.77 -32.57
C ILE A 403 12.63 -4.86 -33.76
N ALA A 404 13.28 -3.70 -33.81
CA ALA A 404 13.10 -2.71 -34.87
C ALA A 404 14.45 -2.22 -35.41
N GLY A 405 14.46 -1.84 -36.69
CA GLY A 405 15.56 -1.14 -37.34
C GLY A 405 15.38 0.38 -37.29
N GLU A 406 16.17 1.10 -38.07
CA GLU A 406 16.08 2.58 -38.16
C GLU A 406 14.73 3.08 -38.70
N ASP A 407 13.97 2.24 -39.39
CA ASP A 407 12.62 2.50 -39.89
C ASP A 407 11.55 2.56 -38.78
N ARG A 408 11.92 2.17 -37.56
CA ARG A 408 11.08 2.18 -36.35
C ARG A 408 9.88 1.23 -36.39
N VAL A 409 9.89 0.27 -37.31
CA VAL A 409 8.85 -0.75 -37.39
C VAL A 409 9.27 -1.94 -36.55
N PHE A 410 8.45 -2.29 -35.56
CA PHE A 410 8.70 -3.43 -34.68
C PHE A 410 8.20 -4.73 -35.33
N HIS A 411 9.09 -5.71 -35.42
CA HIS A 411 8.79 -7.07 -35.87
C HIS A 411 8.93 -8.06 -34.71
N PRO A 412 8.15 -9.16 -34.70
CA PRO A 412 8.38 -10.27 -33.78
C PRO A 412 9.83 -10.76 -33.84
N ALA A 413 10.43 -11.05 -32.68
CA ALA A 413 11.83 -11.42 -32.60
C ALA A 413 12.04 -12.84 -32.06
N ASN A 414 13.05 -13.52 -32.59
CA ASN A 414 13.62 -14.72 -32.01
C ASN A 414 14.51 -14.32 -30.83
N ALA A 415 14.24 -14.86 -29.65
CA ALA A 415 15.01 -14.60 -28.44
C ALA A 415 15.53 -15.89 -27.81
N HIS A 416 16.74 -15.86 -27.28
CA HIS A 416 17.32 -16.95 -26.49
C HIS A 416 18.23 -16.40 -25.39
N LEU A 417 18.44 -17.20 -24.34
CA LEU A 417 19.39 -16.83 -23.29
C LEU A 417 20.82 -16.88 -23.84
N GLY A 418 21.65 -15.91 -23.46
CA GLY A 418 23.08 -15.93 -23.70
C GLY A 418 23.75 -17.10 -22.98
N LYS A 419 24.99 -17.43 -23.40
CA LYS A 419 25.75 -18.55 -22.80
C LYS A 419 26.02 -18.38 -21.31
N ASP A 420 26.04 -17.15 -20.83
CA ASP A 420 26.22 -16.78 -19.42
C ASP A 420 24.93 -16.87 -18.60
N ALA A 421 23.78 -17.08 -19.25
CA ALA A 421 22.45 -16.95 -18.68
C ALA A 421 22.21 -15.59 -17.97
N GLN A 422 22.99 -14.55 -18.29
CA GLN A 422 22.82 -13.19 -17.76
C GLN A 422 22.20 -12.25 -18.79
N THR A 423 22.24 -12.65 -20.06
CA THR A 423 21.76 -11.86 -21.19
C THR A 423 20.66 -12.57 -21.97
N VAL A 424 19.88 -11.79 -22.73
CA VAL A 424 18.98 -12.29 -23.77
C VAL A 424 19.46 -11.78 -25.11
N VAL A 425 19.68 -12.69 -26.06
CA VAL A 425 20.06 -12.35 -27.43
C VAL A 425 18.82 -12.38 -28.31
N VAL A 426 18.53 -11.24 -28.95
CA VAL A 426 17.32 -10.97 -29.73
C VAL A 426 17.69 -10.70 -31.19
N SER A 427 16.95 -11.27 -32.13
CA SER A 427 17.18 -11.08 -33.57
C SER A 427 15.92 -11.34 -34.39
N SER A 428 15.83 -10.78 -35.60
CA SER A 428 14.78 -11.10 -36.56
C SER A 428 15.34 -11.10 -37.99
N PRO A 429 14.97 -12.08 -38.85
CA PRO A 429 15.35 -12.03 -40.27
C PRO A 429 14.75 -10.82 -41.01
N GLU A 430 13.67 -10.24 -40.50
CA GLU A 430 13.03 -9.04 -41.05
C GLU A 430 13.80 -7.75 -40.70
N VAL A 431 14.72 -7.82 -39.72
CA VAL A 431 15.45 -6.65 -39.21
C VAL A 431 16.96 -6.93 -39.25
N PRO A 432 17.62 -6.77 -40.41
CA PRO A 432 19.04 -7.06 -40.57
C PRO A 432 19.97 -6.07 -39.83
N HIS A 433 19.47 -4.85 -39.56
CA HIS A 433 20.20 -3.78 -38.87
C HIS A 433 19.37 -3.29 -37.67
N PRO A 434 19.34 -4.06 -36.56
CA PRO A 434 18.48 -3.73 -35.44
C PRO A 434 19.06 -2.59 -34.59
N VAL A 435 18.18 -1.71 -34.12
CA VAL A 435 18.53 -0.56 -33.27
C VAL A 435 17.70 -0.49 -31.98
N ALA A 436 16.60 -1.22 -31.88
CA ALA A 436 15.75 -1.21 -30.69
C ALA A 436 15.11 -2.59 -30.41
N VAL A 437 14.87 -2.86 -29.12
CA VAL A 437 14.19 -4.06 -28.60
C VAL A 437 13.10 -3.66 -27.62
N ARG A 438 11.99 -4.40 -27.64
CA ARG A 438 10.94 -4.36 -26.62
C ARG A 438 10.72 -5.75 -26.06
N TYR A 439 10.43 -5.84 -24.76
CA TYR A 439 9.98 -7.06 -24.10
C TYR A 439 8.69 -6.80 -23.34
N ALA A 440 7.68 -7.63 -23.56
CA ALA A 440 6.40 -7.56 -22.84
C ALA A 440 5.76 -6.16 -22.89
N PHE A 441 6.01 -5.41 -23.98
CA PHE A 441 5.62 -4.01 -24.13
C PHE A 441 4.25 -3.84 -24.80
N LYS A 442 3.28 -4.65 -24.35
CA LYS A 442 1.89 -4.68 -24.84
C LYS A 442 0.92 -4.65 -23.68
N ASP A 443 -0.32 -4.32 -23.94
CA ASP A 443 -1.37 -4.27 -22.93
C ASP A 443 -1.46 -5.57 -22.12
N TYR A 444 -1.67 -6.67 -22.85
CA TYR A 444 -1.59 -8.01 -22.33
C TYR A 444 -0.42 -8.78 -22.93
N VAL A 445 0.29 -9.48 -22.05
CA VAL A 445 1.33 -10.45 -22.36
C VAL A 445 1.46 -11.36 -21.14
N LYS A 446 1.73 -12.64 -21.36
CA LYS A 446 2.15 -13.54 -20.29
C LYS A 446 3.67 -13.56 -20.25
N GLY A 447 4.26 -12.87 -19.27
CA GLY A 447 5.71 -12.88 -19.04
C GLY A 447 6.23 -14.30 -18.92
N CYS A 448 7.37 -14.56 -19.54
CA CYS A 448 7.98 -15.89 -19.67
C CYS A 448 9.50 -15.90 -19.36
N LEU A 449 10.03 -14.76 -18.92
CA LEU A 449 11.42 -14.60 -18.51
C LEU A 449 11.49 -14.26 -17.03
N TYR A 450 12.35 -14.98 -16.32
CA TYR A 450 12.48 -14.90 -14.87
C TYR A 450 13.95 -14.94 -14.47
N ASN A 451 14.27 -14.51 -13.25
CA ASN A 451 15.50 -14.97 -12.62
C ASN A 451 15.36 -16.42 -12.11
N MET A 452 16.48 -17.03 -11.72
CA MET A 452 16.51 -18.41 -11.19
C MET A 452 15.70 -18.63 -9.89
N PHE A 453 15.20 -17.57 -9.25
CA PHE A 453 14.32 -17.65 -8.08
C PHE A 453 12.83 -17.54 -8.45
N GLY A 454 12.52 -17.39 -9.74
CA GLY A 454 11.16 -17.30 -10.25
C GLY A 454 10.51 -15.93 -10.15
N LEU A 455 11.29 -14.87 -9.93
CA LEU A 455 10.78 -13.50 -10.03
C LEU A 455 10.84 -13.04 -11.50
N PRO A 456 9.74 -12.51 -12.04
CA PRO A 456 9.62 -12.20 -13.46
C PRO A 456 10.40 -10.94 -13.84
N VAL A 457 10.81 -10.86 -15.11
CA VAL A 457 11.42 -9.66 -15.69
C VAL A 457 10.34 -8.59 -15.94
N SER A 458 10.66 -7.33 -15.62
CA SER A 458 9.80 -6.18 -15.93
C SER A 458 9.67 -6.00 -17.45
N SER A 459 8.51 -5.55 -17.93
CA SER A 459 8.40 -5.07 -19.31
C SER A 459 9.36 -3.89 -19.52
N PHE A 460 9.96 -3.79 -20.72
CA PHE A 460 10.87 -2.71 -21.07
C PHE A 460 10.86 -2.42 -22.57
N ARG A 461 11.39 -1.25 -22.92
CA ARG A 461 11.77 -0.87 -24.27
C ARG A 461 13.14 -0.20 -24.25
N THR A 462 13.85 -0.25 -25.36
CA THR A 462 15.15 0.44 -25.51
C THR A 462 15.07 1.69 -26.38
N ASP A 463 13.94 1.92 -27.04
CA ASP A 463 13.64 3.14 -27.79
C ASP A 463 13.00 4.22 -26.92
N ASP A 464 13.04 5.46 -27.41
CA ASP A 464 12.41 6.65 -26.83
C ASP A 464 11.32 7.24 -27.74
N TRP A 465 10.92 6.51 -28.79
CA TRP A 465 10.02 6.97 -29.85
C TRP A 465 8.56 7.13 -29.40
#